data_AF-A0A2R6I0A0-F1
#
_entry.id   AF-A0A2R6I0A0-F1
#
_cell.length_a   1.000
_cell.length_b   1.000
_cell.length_c   1.000
_cell.angle_alpha   90.00
_cell.angle_beta   90.00
_cell.angle_gamma   90.00
#
_symmetry.space_group_name_H-M   'P 1'
#
loop_
_entity.id
_entity.type
_entity.pdbx_description
1 polymer ?
#
loop_
_entity_poly.entity_id
_entity_poly.type
_entity_poly.pdbx_seq_one_letter_code
_entity_poly.pdbx_strand_id
1 'polypeptide(L)'
;MAPFESSLLVFIVALLIGGLGVYIGARLLAGSRDYGHAVVTAALASLVWGITSFLIGDVPVLGPVLVLLAYLAVIKWRYRTGWITAGGITLIAYVTVLVVLAILSDLGAGLVRNIPGVPGI
;
A
#
# COMPACT_ATOMS: atom_id res chain seq x y z
N MET A 1 13.15 -11.21 19.47
CA MET A 1 13.49 -10.02 18.68
C MET A 1 14.07 -10.52 17.36
N ALA A 2 13.39 -10.34 16.23
CA ALA A 2 13.99 -10.67 14.94
C ALA A 2 15.14 -9.67 14.66
N PRO A 3 16.28 -10.11 14.10
CA PRO A 3 17.40 -9.22 13.82
C PRO A 3 16.97 -8.06 12.92
N PHE A 4 17.54 -6.87 13.16
CA PHE A 4 17.19 -5.63 12.44
C PHE A 4 17.27 -5.79 10.90
N GLU A 5 18.20 -6.62 10.42
CA GLU A 5 18.35 -6.99 9.00
C GLU A 5 17.05 -7.58 8.42
N SER A 6 16.34 -8.41 9.20
CA SER A 6 15.04 -8.94 8.80
C SER A 6 13.98 -7.84 8.71
N SER A 7 14.01 -6.84 9.59
CA SER A 7 13.02 -5.77 9.62
C SER A 7 13.17 -4.80 8.43
N LEU A 8 14.41 -4.43 8.11
CA LEU A 8 14.69 -3.57 6.95
C LEU A 8 14.39 -4.29 5.64
N LEU A 9 14.78 -5.57 5.52
CA LEU A 9 14.51 -6.36 4.33
C LEU A 9 13.00 -6.56 4.13
N VAL A 10 12.25 -6.87 5.18
CA VAL A 10 10.78 -6.96 5.13
C VAL A 10 10.16 -5.63 4.70
N PHE A 11 10.64 -4.51 5.23
CA PHE A 11 10.17 -3.18 4.82
C PHE A 11 10.44 -2.92 3.33
N ILE A 12 11.65 -3.19 2.83
CA ILE A 12 12.00 -3.01 1.43
C ILE A 12 11.12 -3.88 0.53
N VAL A 13 10.95 -5.16 0.88
CA VAL A 13 10.09 -6.08 0.12
C VAL A 13 8.64 -5.59 0.12
N ALA A 14 8.10 -5.21 1.28
CA ALA A 14 6.75 -4.67 1.38
C ALA A 14 6.58 -3.37 0.57
N LEU A 15 7.59 -2.50 0.59
CA LEU A 15 7.61 -1.27 -0.19
C LEU A 15 7.59 -1.55 -1.70
N LEU A 16 8.37 -2.53 -2.17
CA LEU A 16 8.38 -2.93 -3.58
C LEU A 16 7.04 -3.53 -4.00
N ILE A 17 6.43 -4.37 -3.16
CA ILE A 17 5.09 -4.94 -3.42
C ILE A 17 4.04 -3.82 -3.48
N GLY A 18 4.10 -2.85 -2.55
CA GLY A 18 3.24 -1.67 -2.58
C GLY A 18 3.45 -0.82 -3.83
N GLY A 19 4.72 -0.61 -4.23
CA GLY A 19 5.10 0.07 -5.46
C GLY A 19 4.58 -0.62 -6.71
N LEU A 20 4.60 -1.95 -6.75
CA LEU A 20 4.00 -2.76 -7.82
C LEU A 20 2.50 -2.54 -7.92
N GLY A 21 1.79 -2.54 -6.80
CA GLY A 21 0.36 -2.23 -6.78
C GLY A 21 0.05 -0.84 -7.36
N VAL A 22 0.78 0.18 -6.89
CA VAL A 22 0.62 1.56 -7.40
C VAL A 22 0.98 1.64 -8.88
N TYR A 23 2.02 0.94 -9.33
CA TYR A 23 2.43 0.91 -10.73
C TYR A 23 1.33 0.33 -11.63
N ILE A 24 0.77 -0.81 -11.27
CA ILE A 24 -0.30 -1.44 -12.05
C ILE A 24 -1.52 -0.52 -12.10
N GLY A 25 -1.95 0.03 -10.95
CA GLY A 25 -3.06 0.97 -10.90
C GLY A 25 -2.83 2.23 -11.74
N ALA A 26 -1.66 2.85 -11.61
CA ALA A 26 -1.31 4.06 -12.35
C ALA A 26 -1.13 3.80 -13.85
N ARG A 27 -0.65 2.62 -14.23
CA ARG A 27 -0.55 2.21 -15.64
C ARG A 27 -1.91 2.05 -16.29
N LEU A 28 -2.86 1.45 -15.56
CA LEU A 28 -4.21 1.21 -16.07
C LEU A 28 -5.07 2.47 -16.10
N LEU A 29 -4.95 3.34 -15.08
CA LEU A 29 -5.89 4.46 -14.89
C LEU A 29 -5.30 5.84 -15.16
N ALA A 30 -3.98 5.98 -15.17
CA ALA A 30 -3.29 7.26 -15.35
C ALA A 30 -2.25 7.23 -16.49
N GLY A 31 -2.14 6.12 -17.23
CA GLY A 31 -1.21 5.96 -18.36
C GLY A 31 0.28 6.01 -17.98
N SER A 32 0.62 5.95 -16.69
CA SER A 32 2.01 6.00 -16.24
C SER A 32 2.75 4.70 -16.53
N ARG A 33 4.01 4.79 -16.98
CA ARG A 33 4.83 3.61 -17.34
C ARG A 33 6.09 3.46 -16.50
N ASP A 34 6.31 4.34 -15.53
CA ASP A 34 7.51 4.37 -14.71
C ASP A 34 7.28 3.70 -13.35
N TYR A 35 7.95 2.56 -13.14
CA TYR A 35 7.93 1.83 -11.88
C TYR A 35 8.68 2.56 -10.77
N GLY A 36 9.78 3.26 -11.07
CA GLY A 36 10.54 4.02 -10.09
C GLY A 36 9.69 5.15 -9.49
N HIS A 37 8.92 5.84 -10.33
CA HIS A 37 7.96 6.84 -9.86
C HIS A 37 6.88 6.24 -8.94
N ALA A 38 6.42 5.02 -9.21
CA ALA A 38 5.46 4.30 -8.38
C ALA A 38 6.04 3.89 -7.02
N VAL A 39 7.26 3.35 -6.99
CA VAL A 39 7.96 2.98 -5.74
C VAL A 39 8.19 4.21 -4.85
N VAL A 40 8.65 5.32 -5.41
CA VAL A 40 8.80 6.57 -4.64
C VAL A 40 7.46 7.08 -4.14
N THR A 41 6.39 6.94 -4.93
CA THR A 41 5.04 7.31 -4.49
C THR A 41 4.57 6.42 -3.35
N ALA A 42 4.81 5.11 -3.42
CA ALA A 42 4.49 4.18 -2.34
C ALA A 42 5.29 4.50 -1.07
N ALA A 43 6.56 4.89 -1.20
CA ALA A 43 7.40 5.29 -0.07
C ALA A 43 6.83 6.54 0.61
N LEU A 44 6.55 7.60 -0.16
CA LEU A 44 5.94 8.83 0.35
C LEU A 44 4.57 8.56 0.99
N ALA A 45 3.75 7.73 0.34
CA ALA A 45 2.43 7.40 0.84
C ALA A 45 2.51 6.57 2.14
N SER A 46 3.49 5.68 2.28
CA SER A 46 3.73 4.93 3.52
C SER A 46 4.18 5.83 4.67
N LEU A 47 5.02 6.84 4.40
CA LEU A 47 5.42 7.84 5.39
C LEU A 47 4.22 8.66 5.85
N VAL A 48 3.42 9.17 4.91
CA VAL A 48 2.21 9.94 5.23
C VAL A 48 1.23 9.06 6.01
N TRP A 49 1.01 7.82 5.58
CA TRP A 49 0.15 6.88 6.31
C TRP A 49 0.61 6.70 7.75
N GLY A 50 1.91 6.45 7.99
CA GLY A 50 2.48 6.26 9.32
C GLY A 50 2.31 7.49 10.20
N ILE A 51 2.65 8.67 9.69
CA ILE A 51 2.52 9.94 10.41
C ILE A 51 1.04 10.23 10.73
N THR A 52 0.15 10.14 9.75
CA THR A 52 -1.27 10.43 9.95
C THR A 52 -1.92 9.40 10.88
N SER A 53 -1.57 8.12 10.76
CA SER A 53 -2.07 7.08 11.68
C SER A 53 -1.61 7.34 13.10
N PHE A 54 -0.35 7.75 13.29
CA PHE A 54 0.18 8.08 14.62
C PHE A 54 -0.51 9.28 15.26
N LEU A 55 -0.86 10.31 14.47
CA LEU A 55 -1.45 11.55 15.00
C LEU A 55 -2.96 11.44 15.29
N ILE A 56 -3.70 10.76 14.41
CA ILE A 56 -5.18 10.79 14.43
C ILE A 56 -5.83 9.42 14.21
N GLY A 57 -5.04 8.33 14.09
CA GLY A 57 -5.56 6.99 13.80
C GLY A 57 -6.46 6.42 14.89
N ASP A 58 -6.27 6.83 16.15
CA ASP A 58 -7.06 6.36 17.29
C ASP A 58 -8.48 6.93 17.33
N VAL A 59 -8.79 7.96 16.52
CA VAL A 59 -10.14 8.53 16.47
C VAL A 59 -11.07 7.55 15.75
N PRO A 60 -12.13 7.03 16.41
CA PRO A 60 -13.04 6.07 15.79
C PRO A 60 -13.67 6.64 14.52
N VAL A 61 -13.70 5.84 13.45
CA VAL A 61 -14.22 6.18 12.11
C VAL A 61 -13.46 7.32 11.40
N LEU A 62 -13.30 8.49 12.01
CA LEU A 62 -12.63 9.65 11.42
C LEU A 62 -11.14 9.40 11.18
N GLY A 63 -10.44 8.73 12.11
CA GLY A 63 -9.02 8.42 11.99
C GLY A 63 -8.73 7.63 10.71
N PRO A 64 -9.32 6.44 10.53
CA PRO A 64 -9.16 5.64 9.31
C PRO A 64 -9.53 6.39 8.02
N VAL A 65 -10.61 7.17 8.03
CA VAL A 65 -11.05 7.95 6.86
C VAL A 65 -10.01 9.02 6.51
N LEU A 66 -9.50 9.77 7.50
CA LEU A 66 -8.51 10.81 7.26
C LEU A 66 -7.16 10.25 6.85
N VAL A 67 -6.75 9.11 7.41
CA VAL A 67 -5.53 8.38 6.98
C VAL A 67 -5.66 7.96 5.52
N LEU A 68 -6.80 7.38 5.13
CA LEU A 68 -7.05 6.99 3.74
C LEU A 68 -7.05 8.22 2.82
N LEU A 69 -7.71 9.31 3.22
CA LEU A 69 -7.72 10.55 2.45
C LEU A 69 -6.32 11.15 2.29
N ALA A 70 -5.49 11.09 3.33
CA ALA A 70 -4.09 11.55 3.27
C ALA A 70 -3.28 10.70 2.28
N TYR A 71 -3.45 9.38 2.30
CA TYR A 71 -2.85 8.47 1.32
C TYR A 71 -3.30 8.79 -0.12
N LEU A 72 -4.61 8.96 -0.33
CA LEU A 72 -5.18 9.32 -1.63
C LEU A 72 -4.66 10.68 -2.12
N ALA A 73 -4.50 11.65 -1.21
CA ALA A 73 -3.96 12.96 -1.54
C ALA A 73 -2.54 12.88 -2.08
N VAL A 74 -1.68 12.00 -1.53
CA VAL A 74 -0.31 11.78 -2.04
C VAL A 74 -0.35 11.23 -3.46
N ILE A 75 -1.16 10.20 -3.73
CA ILE A 75 -1.28 9.62 -5.08
C ILE A 75 -1.81 10.64 -6.07
N LYS A 76 -2.88 11.34 -5.69
CA LYS A 76 -3.48 12.41 -6.49
C LYS A 76 -2.46 13.47 -6.85
N TRP A 77 -1.65 13.91 -5.89
CA TRP A 77 -0.61 14.92 -6.09
C TRP A 77 0.53 14.41 -7.00
N ARG A 78 1.02 13.20 -6.76
CA ARG A 78 2.14 12.60 -7.53
C ARG A 78 1.78 12.24 -8.97
N TYR A 79 0.54 11.88 -9.25
CA TYR A 79 0.07 11.53 -10.59
C TYR A 79 -0.74 12.64 -11.26
N ARG A 80 -1.01 13.76 -10.56
CA ARG A 80 -1.84 14.88 -11.04
C ARG A 80 -3.21 14.43 -11.57
N THR A 81 -3.83 13.47 -10.88
CA THR A 81 -5.11 12.86 -11.30
C THR A 81 -6.31 13.43 -10.52
N GLY A 82 -7.52 12.99 -10.89
CA GLY A 82 -8.73 13.21 -10.08
C GLY A 82 -8.81 12.26 -8.87
N TRP A 83 -9.65 12.60 -7.89
CA TRP A 83 -9.86 11.77 -6.69
C TRP A 83 -10.36 10.36 -7.01
N ILE A 84 -11.27 10.23 -7.98
CA ILE A 84 -11.80 8.92 -8.40
C ILE A 84 -10.69 8.04 -8.96
N THR A 85 -9.84 8.60 -9.83
CA THR A 85 -8.68 7.90 -10.40
C THR A 85 -7.69 7.50 -9.30
N ALA A 86 -7.38 8.39 -8.35
CA ALA A 86 -6.51 8.07 -7.23
C ALA A 86 -7.09 6.94 -6.34
N GLY A 87 -8.41 6.96 -6.11
CA GLY A 87 -9.13 5.88 -5.43
C GLY A 87 -9.02 4.57 -6.18
N GLY A 88 -9.22 4.58 -7.51
CA GLY A 88 -9.05 3.39 -8.36
C GLY A 88 -7.63 2.84 -8.34
N ILE A 89 -6.60 3.70 -8.40
CA ILE A 89 -5.20 3.28 -8.28
C ILE A 89 -4.97 2.60 -6.95
N THR A 90 -5.48 3.18 -5.86
CA THR A 90 -5.37 2.63 -4.51
C THR A 90 -6.05 1.29 -4.37
N LEU A 91 -7.26 1.15 -4.95
CA LEU A 91 -7.98 -0.11 -4.94
C LEU A 91 -7.24 -1.21 -5.70
N ILE A 92 -6.72 -0.90 -6.89
CA ILE A 92 -5.90 -1.84 -7.66
C ILE A 92 -4.62 -2.19 -6.90
N ALA A 93 -3.98 -1.22 -6.25
CA ALA A 93 -2.79 -1.44 -5.47
C ALA A 93 -3.08 -2.39 -4.29
N TYR A 94 -4.17 -2.18 -3.59
CA TYR A 94 -4.64 -3.05 -2.50
C TYR A 94 -4.86 -4.48 -3.00
N VAL A 95 -5.61 -4.66 -4.09
CA VAL A 95 -5.85 -5.99 -4.69
C VAL A 95 -4.54 -6.65 -5.11
N THR A 96 -3.61 -5.89 -5.71
CA THR A 96 -2.29 -6.40 -6.11
C THR A 96 -1.53 -6.95 -4.90
N VAL A 97 -1.52 -6.21 -3.79
CA VAL A 97 -0.88 -6.66 -2.55
C VAL A 97 -1.51 -7.96 -2.05
N LEU A 98 -2.85 -8.06 -2.04
CA LEU A 98 -3.54 -9.28 -1.63
C LEU A 98 -3.16 -10.48 -2.50
N VAL A 99 -3.09 -10.30 -3.83
CA VAL A 99 -2.70 -11.37 -4.76
C VAL A 99 -1.26 -11.81 -4.51
N VAL A 100 -0.33 -10.86 -4.33
CA VAL A 100 1.08 -11.19 -4.03
C VAL A 100 1.19 -11.95 -2.71
N LEU A 101 0.49 -11.51 -1.66
CA LEU A 101 0.49 -12.18 -0.36
C LEU A 101 -0.13 -13.58 -0.43
N ALA A 102 -1.21 -13.76 -1.20
CA ALA A 102 -1.82 -15.07 -1.41
C ALA A 102 -0.84 -16.04 -2.08
N ILE A 103 -0.19 -15.60 -3.16
CA ILE A 103 0.83 -16.40 -3.85
C ILE A 103 1.99 -16.76 -2.91
N LEU A 104 2.48 -15.80 -2.11
CA LEU A 104 3.55 -16.06 -1.15
C LEU A 104 3.12 -17.07 -0.08
N SER A 105 1.88 -16.98 0.41
CA SER A 105 1.31 -17.92 1.37
C SER A 105 1.25 -19.34 0.81
N ASP A 106 0.80 -19.50 -0.44
CA ASP A 106 0.72 -20.79 -1.13
C ASP A 106 2.10 -21.40 -1.43
N LEU A 107 3.11 -20.56 -1.68
CA LEU A 107 4.49 -20.97 -1.92
C LEU A 107 5.27 -21.35 -0.64
N GLY A 108 4.58 -21.47 0.50
CA GLY A 108 5.18 -21.92 1.76
C GLY A 108 5.86 -20.82 2.57
N ALA A 109 5.68 -19.54 2.22
CA ALA A 109 5.99 -18.45 3.14
C ALA A 109 4.88 -18.38 4.20
N GLY A 110 5.01 -19.21 5.25
CA GLY A 110 4.12 -19.25 6.42
C GLY A 110 4.07 -17.97 7.28
N LEU A 111 4.31 -16.81 6.67
CA LEU A 111 4.28 -15.47 7.25
C LEU A 111 2.88 -14.84 7.22
N VAL A 112 1.91 -15.46 6.54
CA VAL A 112 0.54 -14.93 6.41
C VAL A 112 -0.48 -15.97 6.90
N ARG A 113 -0.42 -16.27 8.20
CA ARG A 113 -1.58 -16.84 8.92
C ARG A 113 -2.13 -15.73 9.82
N ASN A 114 -3.45 -15.50 9.77
CA ASN A 114 -4.21 -14.46 10.46
C ASN A 114 -4.19 -13.05 9.84
N ILE A 115 -4.84 -12.87 8.69
CA ILE A 115 -5.32 -11.54 8.27
C ILE A 115 -6.68 -11.30 8.93
N PRO A 116 -6.88 -10.25 9.75
CA PRO A 116 -8.20 -9.92 10.26
C PRO A 116 -9.18 -9.63 9.11
N GLY A 117 -10.23 -10.46 8.96
CA GLY A 117 -11.33 -10.22 8.03
C GLY A 117 -11.51 -11.23 6.87
N VAL A 118 -10.69 -12.28 6.77
CA VAL A 118 -10.87 -13.36 5.78
C VAL A 118 -11.19 -14.68 6.50
N PRO A 119 -12.45 -15.16 6.48
CA PRO A 119 -12.77 -16.49 7.01
C PRO A 119 -12.23 -17.56 6.05
N GLY A 120 -11.30 -18.39 6.52
CA GLY A 120 -10.76 -19.52 5.74
C GLY A 120 -9.25 -19.67 5.73
N ILE A 121 -8.50 -18.80 6.42
CA ILE A 121 -7.08 -18.99 6.76
C ILE A 121 -6.79 -18.64 8.22
#